data_AF-A0AAF0ZJW5-F1
#
_entry.id   AF-A0AAF0ZJW5-F1
#
_cell.length_a   1.000
_cell.length_b   1.000
_cell.length_c   1.000
_cell.angle_alpha   90.00
_cell.angle_beta   90.00
_cell.angle_gamma   90.00
#
_symmetry.space_group_name_H-M   'P 1'
#
loop_
_entity.id
_entity.type
_entity.pdbx_description
1 polymer ?
#
loop_
_entity_poly.entity_id
_entity_poly.type
_entity_poly.pdbx_seq_one_letter_code
_entity_poly.pdbx_strand_id
1 'polypeptide(L)'
;MGNAMEISHLLYANDSLVFGEVEVTQIRHLRAIQTNFAGVSGLHVDWQKSCLHPINQVPNMQILAENLGCQVASLPTKYLGMPLGVKNKELQAWNEI
;
A
#
# COMPACT_ATOMS: atom_id res chain seq x y z
N MET A 1 -18.66 2.57 18.17
CA MET A 1 -17.60 1.60 18.51
C MET A 1 -16.76 1.45 17.26
N GLY A 2 -15.47 1.79 17.30
CA GLY A 2 -14.62 1.73 16.11
C GLY A 2 -14.36 0.27 15.74
N ASN A 3 -14.60 -0.09 14.48
CA ASN A 3 -14.18 -1.40 13.98
C ASN A 3 -12.67 -1.54 14.17
N ALA A 4 -12.24 -2.68 14.71
CA ALA A 4 -10.82 -3.00 14.78
C ALA A 4 -10.28 -3.03 13.35
N MET A 5 -9.25 -2.23 13.07
CA MET A 5 -8.58 -2.26 11.78
C MET A 5 -7.77 -3.55 11.70
N GLU A 6 -8.18 -4.46 10.83
CA GLU A 6 -7.38 -5.63 10.47
C GLU A 6 -6.52 -5.28 9.26
N ILE A 7 -5.20 -5.31 9.45
CA ILE A 7 -4.22 -5.13 8.37
C ILE A 7 -3.29 -6.35 8.33
N SER A 8 -3.03 -6.82 7.11
CA SER A 8 -1.94 -7.74 6.81
C SER A 8 -0.79 -6.98 6.17
N HIS A 9 0.44 -7.44 6.34
CA HIS A 9 1.61 -6.73 5.80
C HIS A 9 2.73 -7.67 5.40
N LEU A 10 3.56 -7.22 4.46
CA LEU A 10 4.82 -7.83 4.06
C LEU A 10 5.91 -6.75 4.12
N LEU A 11 7.00 -7.03 4.84
CA LEU A 11 8.10 -6.08 5.04
C LEU A 11 9.39 -6.70 4.53
N TYR A 12 10.10 -6.00 3.65
CA TYR A 12 11.44 -6.37 3.21
C TYR A 12 12.32 -5.13 3.08
N ALA A 13 13.31 -4.99 3.97
CA ALA A 13 14.17 -3.81 4.02
C ALA A 13 13.34 -2.50 4.04
N ASN A 14 13.47 -1.67 3.00
CA ASN A 14 12.74 -0.42 2.83
C ASN A 14 11.45 -0.55 2.01
N ASP A 15 11.14 -1.72 1.46
CA ASP A 15 9.95 -1.97 0.66
C ASP A 15 8.90 -2.67 1.52
N SER A 16 7.73 -2.06 1.63
CA SER A 16 6.64 -2.52 2.51
C SER A 16 5.33 -2.56 1.76
N LEU A 17 4.60 -3.66 1.89
CA LEU A 17 3.21 -3.79 1.44
C LEU A 17 2.29 -3.91 2.63
N VAL A 18 1.19 -3.14 2.60
CA VAL A 18 0.13 -3.19 3.59
C VAL A 18 -1.18 -3.47 2.86
N PHE A 19 -1.91 -4.47 3.35
CA PHE A 19 -3.19 -4.91 2.82
C PHE A 19 -4.26 -4.73 3.89
N GLY A 20 -5.42 -4.22 3.48
CA GLY A 20 -6.57 -4.10 4.37
C GLY A 20 -7.73 -3.40 3.70
N GLU A 21 -8.90 -3.57 4.28
CA GLU A 21 -10.05 -2.72 3.99
C GLU A 21 -9.88 -1.42 4.76
N VAL A 22 -9.82 -0.31 4.03
CA VAL A 22 -9.45 0.98 4.59
C VAL A 22 -10.43 2.08 4.20
N GLU A 23 -10.90 2.80 5.21
CA GLU A 23 -11.54 4.09 5.11
C GLU A 23 -10.55 5.22 5.46
N VAL A 24 -10.98 6.47 5.27
CA VAL A 24 -10.14 7.67 5.50
C VAL A 24 -9.52 7.67 6.90
N THR A 25 -10.27 7.31 7.93
CA THR A 25 -9.76 7.25 9.31
C THR A 25 -8.64 6.22 9.45
N GLN A 26 -8.76 5.07 8.80
CA GLN A 26 -7.78 3.99 8.86
C GLN A 26 -6.49 4.37 8.11
N ILE A 27 -6.63 5.00 6.94
CA ILE A 27 -5.48 5.56 6.20
C ILE A 27 -4.71 6.61 7.03
N ARG A 28 -5.42 7.48 7.74
CA ARG A 28 -4.78 8.48 8.63
C ARG A 28 -4.02 7.82 9.77
N HIS A 29 -4.58 6.76 10.36
CA HIS A 29 -3.86 5.97 11.37
C HIS A 29 -2.61 5.32 10.79
N LEU A 30 -2.69 4.73 9.60
CA LEU A 30 -1.52 4.13 8.92
C LEU A 30 -0.43 5.18 8.68
N ARG A 31 -0.80 6.37 8.19
CA ARG A 31 0.12 7.49 8.01
C ARG A 31 0.77 7.92 9.32
N ALA A 32 -0.01 8.02 10.40
CA ALA A 32 0.49 8.39 11.72
C ALA A 32 1.48 7.35 12.26
N ILE A 33 1.17 6.06 12.13
CA ILE A 33 2.06 4.95 12.54
C ILE A 33 3.40 5.03 11.80
N GLN A 34 3.37 5.19 10.47
CA GLN A 34 4.59 5.28 9.67
C GLN A 34 5.42 6.54 9.99
N THR A 35 4.74 7.69 10.18
CA THR A 35 5.41 8.95 10.54
C THR A 35 6.07 8.84 11.92
N ASN A 36 5.38 8.25 12.90
CA ASN A 36 5.93 8.04 14.24
C ASN A 36 7.11 7.07 14.21
N PHE A 37 6.99 5.96 13.47
CA PHE A 37 8.08 5.02 13.29
C PHE A 37 9.32 5.69 12.69
N ALA A 38 9.14 6.48 11.63
CA ALA A 38 10.21 7.24 11.01
C ALA A 38 10.87 8.22 11.99
N GLY A 39 10.07 8.98 12.76
CA GLY A 39 10.58 9.91 13.75
C GLY A 39 11.40 9.24 14.87
N VAL A 40 10.96 8.07 15.35
CA VAL A 40 11.66 7.32 16.41
C VAL A 40 12.92 6.61 15.89
N SER A 41 12.88 6.11 14.65
CA SER A 41 14.02 5.41 14.03
C SER A 41 15.05 6.33 13.38
N GLY A 42 14.72 7.61 13.19
CA GLY A 42 15.54 8.54 12.39
C GLY A 42 15.44 8.30 10.88
N LEU A 43 14.48 7.50 10.43
CA LEU A 43 14.21 7.26 9.01
C LEU A 43 13.32 8.35 8.41
N HIS A 44 13.17 8.32 7.09
CA HIS A 44 12.26 9.19 6.35
C HIS A 44 11.33 8.35 5.48
N VAL A 45 10.02 8.63 5.53
CA VAL A 45 9.06 7.97 4.65
C VAL A 45 8.98 8.73 3.33
N ASP A 46 9.35 8.05 2.25
CA ASP A 46 9.21 8.57 0.88
C ASP A 46 7.78 8.30 0.37
N TRP A 47 6.89 9.25 0.65
CA TRP A 47 5.50 9.17 0.20
C TRP A 47 5.35 9.27 -1.32
N GLN A 48 6.35 9.83 -2.03
CA GLN A 48 6.32 9.95 -3.49
C GLN A 48 6.55 8.61 -4.19
N LYS A 49 7.33 7.71 -3.57
CA LYS A 49 7.50 6.31 -4.02
C LYS A 49 6.39 5.38 -3.56
N SER A 50 5.56 5.83 -2.62
CA SER A 50 4.44 5.04 -2.10
C SER A 50 3.25 5.12 -3.06
N CYS A 51 2.49 4.02 -3.17
CA CYS A 51 1.29 3.94 -4.01
C CYS A 51 0.17 3.18 -3.31
N LEU A 52 -1.08 3.55 -3.60
CA LEU A 52 -2.27 2.77 -3.25
C LEU A 52 -2.81 2.06 -4.49
N HIS A 53 -2.95 0.74 -4.39
CA HIS A 53 -3.51 -0.10 -5.44
C HIS A 53 -4.93 -0.55 -5.06
N PRO A 54 -5.98 -0.20 -5.82
CA PRO A 54 -7.32 -0.69 -5.54
C PRO A 54 -7.41 -2.18 -5.90
N ILE A 55 -7.97 -2.97 -5.00
CA ILE A 55 -8.36 -4.36 -5.28
C ILE A 55 -9.86 -4.35 -5.55
N ASN A 56 -10.24 -4.65 -6.79
CA ASN A 56 -11.62 -4.50 -7.31
C ASN A 56 -12.10 -3.03 -7.31
N GLN A 57 -13.39 -2.82 -7.10
CA GLN A 57 -13.99 -1.48 -7.05
C GLN A 57 -13.92 -0.94 -5.62
N VAL A 58 -13.06 0.05 -5.41
CA VAL A 58 -12.96 0.79 -4.15
C VAL A 58 -13.41 2.24 -4.42
N PRO A 59 -14.49 2.72 -3.80
CA PRO A 59 -14.90 4.11 -3.95
C PRO A 59 -13.88 5.05 -3.30
N ASN A 60 -13.80 6.30 -3.77
CA ASN A 60 -13.01 7.36 -3.13
C ASN A 60 -11.50 7.10 -3.04
N MET A 61 -10.93 6.27 -3.93
CA MET A 61 -9.48 5.96 -3.94
C MET A 61 -8.59 7.22 -3.95
N GLN A 62 -8.99 8.24 -4.70
CA GLN A 62 -8.24 9.49 -4.78
C GLN A 62 -8.18 10.20 -3.41
N ILE A 63 -9.29 10.22 -2.67
CA ILE A 63 -9.35 10.78 -1.32
C ILE A 63 -8.47 9.98 -0.36
N LEU A 64 -8.48 8.64 -0.47
CA LEU A 64 -7.62 7.79 0.35
C LEU A 64 -6.13 8.06 0.08
N ALA A 65 -5.74 8.16 -1.19
CA ALA A 65 -4.36 8.45 -1.60
C ALA A 65 -3.89 9.84 -1.14
N GLU A 66 -4.73 10.86 -1.25
CA GLU A 66 -4.44 12.21 -0.75
C GLU A 66 -4.25 12.25 0.78
N ASN A 67 -5.06 11.48 1.53
CA ASN A 67 -4.90 11.40 2.98
C ASN A 67 -3.61 10.68 3.39
N LEU A 68 -3.17 9.67 2.63
CA LEU A 68 -1.88 9.01 2.85
C LEU A 68 -0.70 9.88 2.37
N GLY A 69 -0.90 10.66 1.32
CA GLY A 69 0.14 11.48 0.66
C GLY A 69 0.82 10.78 -0.52
N CYS A 70 0.17 9.76 -1.11
CA CYS A 70 0.73 8.90 -2.16
C CYS A 70 -0.09 8.99 -3.46
N GLN A 71 0.35 8.29 -4.51
CA GLN A 71 -0.41 8.18 -5.76
C GLN A 71 -1.36 6.98 -5.76
N VAL A 72 -2.42 7.05 -6.56
CA VAL A 72 -3.20 5.85 -6.92
C VAL A 72 -2.50 5.18 -8.10
N ALA A 73 -2.23 3.89 -7.98
CA ALA A 73 -1.63 3.08 -9.03
C ALA A 73 -2.53 1.89 -9.37
N SER A 74 -2.40 1.35 -10.58
CA SER A 74 -3.15 0.18 -11.03
C SER A 74 -2.37 -1.11 -10.82
N LEU A 75 -3.07 -2.23 -10.89
CA LEU A 75 -2.47 -3.55 -11.10
C LEU A 75 -2.43 -3.87 -12.61
N PRO A 76 -1.51 -4.73 -13.07
CA PRO A 76 -0.47 -5.41 -12.28
C PRO A 76 0.70 -4.49 -11.91
N THR A 77 1.42 -4.83 -10.84
CA THR A 77 2.63 -4.12 -10.39
C THR A 77 3.73 -5.11 -10.01
N LYS A 78 4.93 -4.65 -9.65
CA LYS A 78 6.01 -5.50 -9.12
C LYS A 78 6.28 -5.18 -7.66
N TYR A 79 6.52 -6.22 -6.87
CA TYR A 79 7.12 -6.11 -5.54
C TYR A 79 8.30 -7.08 -5.47
N LEU A 80 9.51 -6.55 -5.27
CA LEU A 80 10.75 -7.34 -5.25
C LEU A 80 10.94 -8.22 -6.51
N GLY A 81 10.51 -7.70 -7.67
CA GLY A 81 10.54 -8.44 -8.94
C GLY A 81 9.41 -9.45 -9.13
N MET A 82 8.55 -9.66 -8.13
CA MET A 82 7.38 -10.53 -8.24
C MET A 82 6.18 -9.78 -8.81
N PRO A 83 5.52 -10.31 -9.87
CA PRO A 83 4.32 -9.70 -10.43
C PRO A 83 3.15 -9.85 -9.46
N LEU A 84 2.46 -8.74 -9.18
CA LEU A 84 1.28 -8.65 -8.34
C LEU A 84 0.06 -8.29 -9.19
N GLY A 85 -1.10 -8.88 -8.87
CA GLY A 85 -2.36 -8.59 -9.58
C GLY A 85 -2.52 -9.30 -10.92
N VAL A 86 -1.63 -10.22 -11.26
CA VAL A 86 -1.72 -11.13 -12.42
C VAL A 86 -2.54 -12.37 -12.08
N LYS A 87 -2.98 -13.12 -13.11
CA LYS A 87 -3.74 -14.36 -12.84
C LYS A 87 -2.84 -15.41 -12.22
N ASN A 88 -3.40 -16.15 -11.26
CA ASN A 88 -2.70 -17.27 -10.65
C ASN A 88 -2.30 -18.29 -11.74
N LYS A 89 -1.03 -18.73 -11.71
CA LYS A 89 -0.41 -19.66 -12.67
C LYS A 89 -0.14 -19.10 -14.08
N GLU A 90 -0.18 -17.78 -14.26
CA GLU A 90 0.19 -17.15 -15.53
C GLU A 90 1.72 -17.05 -15.65
N LEU A 91 2.37 -18.01 -16.33
CA LEU A 91 3.82 -18.03 -16.53
C LEU A 91 4.34 -16.78 -17.25
N GLN A 92 3.54 -16.22 -18.17
CA GLN A 92 3.89 -15.01 -18.90
C GLN A 92 3.97 -13.77 -17.99
N ALA A 93 3.38 -13.80 -16.78
CA ALA A 93 3.47 -12.70 -15.83
C ALA A 93 4.91 -12.41 -15.37
N TRP A 94 5.84 -13.35 -15.54
CA TRP A 94 7.25 -13.19 -15.23
C TRP A 94 8.08 -12.60 -16.39
N ASN A 95 7.50 -12.55 -17.60
CA ASN A 95 8.13 -11.90 -18.75
C ASN A 95 7.87 -10.40 -18.62
N GLU A 96 8.83 -9.68 -18.02
CA GLU A 96 8.91 -8.22 -17.88
C GLU A 96 7.59 -7.43 -17.98
N ILE A 97 6.99 -7.10 -16.82
CA ILE A 97 6.09 -5.91 -16.71
C ILE A 97 6.92 -4.64 -16.90
#